data_AF-A0A1Y2SHC0-F1
#
_entry.id   AF-A0A1Y2SHC0-F1
#
_cell.length_a   1.000
_cell.length_b   1.000
_cell.length_c   1.000
_cell.angle_alpha   90.00
_cell.angle_beta   90.00
_cell.angle_gamma   90.00
#
_symmetry.space_group_name_H-M   'P 1'
#
loop_
_entity.id
_entity.type
_entity.pdbx_description
1 polymer ?
#
loop_
_entity_poly.entity_id
_entity_poly.type
_entity_poly.pdbx_seq_one_letter_code
_entity_poly.pdbx_strand_id
1 'polypeptide(L)'
;MRVSTNQLYTQKMNGIFDSQSKWMKSSEQLSSGRRVINPSDDPLAASQSIMVSQSESKNQQFATARIFAKNTMSEQLNIISNVVTVANNVFETWVAAADEHSEQDRATYAQQLEGLKQQLLNLGNKTDGNNRYIFAGYKTDVPPFVADSSGKVSYVGGHEQITQKVDDNRSMIIAHTGHQVFLSQPDSPIKEPDGKTTSESDIFASIDMAIKALKMPYSTASEDEKKEAVELMDKANRGIRNSQNNFSSVEAVLGLQLQELDKLDSLSSERSMSNKVRMGELVDVDWTSAISDYYQQQAALQASFKAFTDLKGMSLFEMYR
;
A
#
# COMPACT_ATOMS: atom_id res chain seq x y z
N MET A 1 17.86 -20.30 -74.59
CA MET A 1 17.63 -18.89 -74.21
C MET A 1 16.31 -18.64 -73.47
N ARG A 2 15.16 -19.28 -73.81
CA ARG A 2 13.87 -19.08 -73.09
C ARG A 2 13.87 -19.40 -71.58
N VAL A 3 14.66 -20.39 -71.15
CA VAL A 3 14.76 -20.76 -69.72
C VAL A 3 15.49 -19.68 -68.92
N SER A 4 16.60 -19.14 -69.46
CA SER A 4 17.34 -18.02 -68.84
C SER A 4 16.52 -16.72 -68.79
N THR A 5 15.69 -16.43 -69.80
CA THR A 5 14.83 -15.23 -69.80
C THR A 5 13.74 -15.34 -68.73
N ASN A 6 13.13 -16.51 -68.54
CA ASN A 6 12.15 -16.74 -67.47
C ASN A 6 12.79 -16.71 -66.07
N GLN A 7 14.00 -17.27 -65.91
CA GLN A 7 14.74 -17.18 -64.65
C GLN A 7 15.15 -15.74 -64.31
N LEU A 8 15.61 -14.96 -65.30
CA LEU A 8 15.95 -13.55 -65.11
C LEU A 8 14.70 -12.73 -64.72
N TYR A 9 13.57 -12.97 -65.40
CA TYR A 9 12.30 -12.32 -65.08
C TYR A 9 11.84 -12.65 -63.65
N THR A 10 11.90 -13.93 -63.26
CA THR A 10 11.53 -14.39 -61.90
C THR A 10 12.45 -13.78 -60.84
N GLN A 11 13.76 -13.73 -61.10
CA GLN A 11 14.72 -13.13 -60.18
C GLN A 11 14.47 -11.62 -59.98
N LYS A 12 14.11 -10.89 -61.04
CA LYS A 12 13.77 -9.46 -60.95
C LYS A 12 12.42 -9.23 -60.27
N MET A 13 11.43 -10.10 -60.51
CA MET A 13 10.14 -10.06 -59.82
C MET A 13 10.31 -10.30 -58.31
N ASN A 14 11.13 -11.27 -57.92
CA ASN A 14 11.48 -11.49 -56.51
C ASN A 14 12.15 -10.25 -55.90
N GLY A 15 13.06 -9.59 -56.63
CA GLY A 15 13.67 -8.34 -56.17
C GLY A 15 12.68 -7.19 -55.97
N ILE A 16 11.61 -7.10 -56.79
CA ILE A 16 10.51 -6.14 -56.58
C ILE A 16 9.74 -6.49 -55.31
N PHE A 17 9.35 -7.76 -55.13
CA PHE A 17 8.63 -8.19 -53.93
C PHE A 17 9.46 -7.99 -52.65
N ASP A 18 10.76 -8.24 -52.70
CA ASP A 18 11.68 -7.97 -51.58
C ASP A 18 11.73 -6.47 -51.25
N SER A 19 11.82 -5.61 -52.28
CA SER A 19 11.84 -4.16 -52.10
C SER A 19 10.51 -3.62 -51.57
N GLN A 20 9.40 -4.18 -52.06
CA GLN A 20 8.06 -3.86 -51.56
C GLN A 20 7.92 -4.28 -50.09
N SER A 21 8.39 -5.48 -49.73
CA SER A 21 8.38 -5.97 -48.36
C SER A 21 9.21 -5.08 -47.42
N LYS A 22 10.40 -4.65 -47.85
CA LYS A 22 11.25 -3.74 -47.05
C LYS A 22 10.58 -2.38 -46.85
N TRP A 23 10.02 -1.79 -47.90
CA TRP A 23 9.30 -0.52 -47.80
C TRP A 23 8.08 -0.62 -46.88
N MET A 24 7.28 -1.70 -46.99
CA MET A 24 6.16 -1.94 -46.08
C MET A 24 6.61 -2.07 -44.63
N LYS A 25 7.72 -2.79 -44.36
CA LYS A 25 8.28 -2.89 -43.01
C LYS A 25 8.71 -1.52 -42.45
N SER A 26 9.42 -0.72 -43.23
CA SER A 26 9.77 0.66 -42.82
C SER A 26 8.53 1.52 -42.56
N SER A 27 7.48 1.35 -43.39
CA SER A 27 6.19 2.03 -43.21
C SER A 27 5.49 1.59 -41.92
N GLU A 28 5.56 0.31 -41.57
CA GLU A 28 4.97 -0.24 -40.35
C GLU A 28 5.71 0.25 -39.10
N GLN A 29 7.05 0.32 -39.16
CA GLN A 29 7.87 0.87 -38.08
C GLN A 29 7.58 2.37 -37.86
N LEU A 30 7.42 3.15 -38.93
CA LEU A 30 7.00 4.54 -38.85
C LEU A 30 5.58 4.70 -38.31
N SER A 31 4.65 3.86 -38.73
CA SER A 31 3.26 3.95 -38.27
C SER A 31 3.09 3.53 -36.81
N SER A 32 3.85 2.53 -36.35
CA SER A 32 3.75 1.98 -34.99
C SER A 32 4.66 2.69 -33.98
N GLY A 33 5.67 3.42 -34.46
CA GLY A 33 6.73 3.99 -33.62
C GLY A 33 7.67 2.93 -33.03
N ARG A 34 7.59 1.68 -33.47
CA ARG A 34 8.38 0.56 -32.94
C ARG A 34 9.31 -0.01 -34.00
N ARG A 35 10.58 -0.19 -33.64
CA ARG A 35 11.56 -0.94 -34.44
C ARG A 35 11.28 -2.44 -34.41
N VAL A 36 10.83 -2.98 -33.28
CA VAL A 36 10.54 -4.40 -33.08
C VAL A 36 9.02 -4.58 -32.97
N ILE A 37 8.40 -5.08 -34.04
CA ILE A 37 6.95 -5.31 -34.11
C ILE A 37 6.67 -6.79 -33.90
N ASN A 38 7.39 -7.64 -34.62
CA ASN A 38 7.31 -9.09 -34.50
C ASN A 38 8.55 -9.63 -33.77
N PRO A 39 8.43 -10.72 -32.98
CA PRO A 39 9.59 -11.36 -32.37
C PRO A 39 10.67 -11.79 -33.39
N SER A 40 10.28 -12.05 -34.64
CA SER A 40 11.20 -12.37 -35.74
C SER A 40 12.06 -11.21 -36.21
N ASP A 41 11.69 -9.96 -35.91
CA ASP A 41 12.46 -8.78 -36.32
C ASP A 41 13.77 -8.66 -35.54
N ASP A 42 13.71 -8.98 -34.24
CA ASP A 42 14.84 -9.00 -33.32
C ASP A 42 14.50 -9.89 -32.10
N PRO A 43 14.79 -11.21 -32.16
CA PRO A 43 14.40 -12.15 -31.11
C PRO A 43 15.03 -11.82 -29.75
N LEU A 44 16.23 -11.20 -29.75
CA LEU A 44 16.92 -10.83 -28.52
C LEU A 44 16.24 -9.62 -27.87
N ALA A 45 15.99 -8.56 -28.63
CA ALA A 45 15.29 -7.38 -28.11
C ALA A 45 13.85 -7.72 -27.68
N ALA A 46 13.15 -8.59 -28.42
CA ALA A 46 11.82 -9.07 -28.06
C ALA A 46 11.82 -9.86 -26.74
N SER A 47 12.80 -10.74 -26.51
CA SER A 47 12.92 -11.47 -25.24
C SER A 47 13.20 -10.53 -24.06
N GLN A 48 14.11 -9.57 -24.24
CA GLN A 48 14.44 -8.59 -23.20
C GLN A 48 13.27 -7.65 -22.89
N SER A 49 12.52 -7.22 -23.90
CA SER A 49 11.37 -6.34 -23.71
C SER A 49 10.27 -7.02 -22.89
N ILE A 50 10.03 -8.33 -23.10
CA ILE A 50 9.12 -9.12 -22.27
C ILE A 50 9.57 -9.13 -20.80
N MET A 51 10.86 -9.34 -20.53
CA MET A 51 11.37 -9.32 -19.15
C MET A 51 11.20 -7.94 -18.48
N VAL A 52 11.47 -6.85 -19.22
CA VAL A 52 11.26 -5.48 -18.73
C VAL A 52 9.78 -5.21 -18.48
N SER A 53 8.90 -5.63 -19.39
CA SER A 53 7.44 -5.50 -19.23
C SER A 53 6.93 -6.28 -18.02
N GLN A 54 7.42 -7.50 -17.81
CA GLN A 54 7.07 -8.32 -16.64
C GLN A 54 7.54 -7.67 -15.33
N SER A 55 8.77 -7.13 -15.31
CA SER A 55 9.32 -6.36 -14.19
C SER A 55 8.46 -5.14 -13.88
N GLU A 56 8.01 -4.41 -14.91
CA GLU A 56 7.15 -3.23 -14.76
C GLU A 56 5.75 -3.59 -14.28
N SER A 57 5.14 -4.64 -14.82
CA SER A 57 3.83 -5.12 -14.36
C SER A 57 3.86 -5.48 -12.87
N LYS A 58 4.92 -6.14 -12.42
CA LYS A 58 5.13 -6.47 -11.00
C LYS A 58 5.30 -5.21 -10.15
N ASN A 59 6.09 -4.24 -10.62
CA ASN A 59 6.29 -2.96 -9.96
C ASN A 59 4.97 -2.20 -9.78
N GLN A 60 4.10 -2.20 -10.80
CA GLN A 60 2.77 -1.58 -10.75
C GLN A 60 1.83 -2.29 -9.77
N GLN A 61 1.83 -3.62 -9.72
CA GLN A 61 1.04 -4.37 -8.74
C GLN A 61 1.41 -3.98 -7.30
N PHE A 62 2.70 -3.83 -7.00
CA PHE A 62 3.12 -3.35 -5.69
C PHE A 62 2.80 -1.88 -5.45
N ALA A 63 2.85 -1.03 -6.47
CA ALA A 63 2.40 0.37 -6.34
C ALA A 63 0.92 0.45 -5.93
N THR A 64 0.06 -0.34 -6.56
CA THR A 64 -1.35 -0.45 -6.15
C THR A 64 -1.50 -0.98 -4.72
N ALA A 65 -0.73 -2.02 -4.36
CA ALA A 65 -0.73 -2.56 -3.00
C ALA A 65 -0.28 -1.53 -1.95
N ARG A 66 0.70 -0.68 -2.27
CA ARG A 66 1.18 0.39 -1.39
C ARG A 66 0.17 1.53 -1.25
N ILE A 67 -0.55 1.88 -2.31
CA ILE A 67 -1.66 2.85 -2.22
C ILE A 67 -2.72 2.34 -1.24
N PHE A 68 -3.12 1.07 -1.36
CA PHE A 68 -4.07 0.47 -0.43
C PHE A 68 -3.53 0.50 1.01
N ALA A 69 -2.29 0.06 1.22
CA ALA A 69 -1.63 0.11 2.53
C ALA A 69 -1.61 1.52 3.13
N LYS A 70 -1.20 2.54 2.36
CA LYS A 70 -1.15 3.94 2.82
C LYS A 70 -2.50 4.45 3.24
N ASN A 71 -3.55 4.17 2.47
CA ASN A 71 -4.91 4.63 2.80
C ASN A 71 -5.38 4.02 4.12
N THR A 72 -5.27 2.70 4.28
CA THR A 72 -5.66 1.99 5.51
C THR A 72 -4.86 2.48 6.72
N MET A 73 -3.53 2.62 6.57
CA MET A 73 -2.66 3.05 7.67
C MET A 73 -2.87 4.52 8.04
N SER A 74 -3.16 5.39 7.06
CA SER A 74 -3.46 6.81 7.32
C SER A 74 -4.79 6.97 8.05
N GLU A 75 -5.82 6.20 7.66
CA GLU A 75 -7.10 6.17 8.37
C GLU A 75 -6.92 5.67 9.81
N GLN A 76 -6.17 4.58 9.99
CA GLN A 76 -5.85 4.06 11.31
C GLN A 76 -5.07 5.08 12.14
N LEU A 77 -4.03 5.71 11.57
CA LEU A 77 -3.22 6.72 12.25
C LEU A 77 -4.08 7.89 12.74
N ASN A 78 -4.96 8.43 11.89
CA ASN A 78 -5.87 9.51 12.28
C ASN A 78 -6.76 9.14 13.48
N ILE A 79 -7.23 7.89 13.54
CA ILE A 79 -8.03 7.42 14.68
C ILE A 79 -7.15 7.24 15.92
N ILE A 80 -5.94 6.69 15.77
CA ILE A 80 -4.99 6.53 16.88
C ILE A 80 -4.56 7.87 17.47
N SER A 81 -4.27 8.89 16.66
CA SER A 81 -3.95 10.23 17.19
C SER A 81 -5.10 10.81 18.03
N ASN A 82 -6.36 10.55 17.63
CA ASN A 82 -7.52 10.90 18.45
C ASN A 82 -7.60 10.05 19.73
N VAL A 83 -7.28 8.75 19.67
CA VAL A 83 -7.20 7.87 20.85
C VAL A 83 -6.14 8.38 21.83
N VAL A 84 -4.95 8.76 21.36
CA VAL A 84 -3.89 9.34 22.18
C VAL A 84 -4.37 10.62 22.86
N THR A 85 -5.05 11.51 22.12
CA THR A 85 -5.63 12.74 22.69
C THR A 85 -6.62 12.44 23.81
N VAL A 86 -7.54 11.50 23.59
CA VAL A 86 -8.53 11.10 24.61
C VAL A 86 -7.86 10.41 25.79
N ALA A 87 -6.84 9.58 25.56
CA ALA A 87 -6.09 8.92 26.61
C ALA A 87 -5.31 9.93 27.48
N ASN A 88 -4.80 11.01 26.90
CA ASN A 88 -4.21 12.14 27.65
C ASN A 88 -5.27 12.82 28.52
N ASN A 89 -6.44 13.11 27.99
CA ASN A 89 -7.54 13.68 28.77
C ASN A 89 -7.99 12.76 29.91
N VAL A 90 -7.99 11.43 29.70
CA VAL A 90 -8.27 10.44 30.75
C VAL A 90 -7.25 10.57 31.88
N PHE A 91 -5.96 10.63 31.55
CA PHE A 91 -4.90 10.76 32.54
C PHE A 91 -4.95 12.11 33.27
N GLU A 92 -5.21 13.21 32.57
CA GLU A 92 -5.36 14.53 33.18
C GLU A 92 -6.55 14.57 34.16
N THR A 93 -7.71 14.05 33.72
CA THR A 93 -8.91 13.93 34.56
C THR A 93 -8.64 13.05 35.77
N TRP A 94 -7.93 11.94 35.57
CA TRP A 94 -7.56 11.01 36.62
C TRP A 94 -6.62 11.63 37.66
N VAL A 95 -5.54 12.29 37.22
CA VAL A 95 -4.59 12.97 38.11
C VAL A 95 -5.29 14.08 38.88
N ALA A 96 -6.15 14.86 38.23
CA ALA A 96 -6.95 15.87 38.90
C ALA A 96 -7.87 15.27 39.97
N ALA A 97 -8.48 14.10 39.69
CA ALA A 97 -9.36 13.42 40.63
C ALA A 97 -8.63 12.75 41.81
N ALA A 98 -7.32 12.54 41.69
CA ALA A 98 -6.50 11.89 42.71
C ALA A 98 -6.04 12.83 43.84
N ASP A 99 -6.04 14.15 43.61
CA ASP A 99 -5.87 15.13 44.68
C ASP A 99 -7.11 15.13 45.61
N GLU A 100 -6.94 15.35 46.91
CA GLU A 100 -8.02 15.17 47.92
C GLU A 100 -9.21 16.12 47.70
N HIS A 101 -10.30 15.59 47.15
CA HIS A 101 -11.53 16.34 46.86
C HIS A 101 -12.76 15.84 47.62
N SER A 102 -13.81 16.66 47.62
CA SER A 102 -15.11 16.29 48.18
C SER A 102 -15.74 15.11 47.43
N GLU A 103 -16.69 14.41 48.06
CA GLU A 103 -17.41 13.30 47.43
C GLU A 103 -18.16 13.73 46.16
N GLN A 104 -18.66 14.97 46.14
CA GLN A 104 -19.33 15.56 44.98
C GLN A 104 -18.39 15.74 43.79
N ASP A 105 -17.15 16.17 44.04
CA ASP A 105 -16.15 16.37 42.98
C ASP A 105 -15.68 15.02 42.43
N ARG A 106 -15.46 14.03 43.30
CA ARG A 106 -15.11 12.66 42.89
C ARG A 106 -16.18 12.04 42.00
N ALA A 107 -17.46 12.23 42.33
CA ALA A 107 -18.57 11.81 41.48
C ALA A 107 -18.57 12.50 40.11
N THR A 108 -18.23 13.79 40.06
CA THR A 108 -18.12 14.58 38.82
C THR A 108 -16.99 14.06 37.94
N TYR A 109 -15.80 13.81 38.50
CA TYR A 109 -14.68 13.23 37.76
C TYR A 109 -14.97 11.81 37.27
N ALA A 110 -15.66 10.99 38.07
CA ALA A 110 -16.10 9.67 37.63
C ALA A 110 -17.01 9.76 36.40
N GLN A 111 -17.95 10.71 36.35
CA GLN A 111 -18.79 10.95 35.17
C GLN A 111 -17.99 11.43 33.96
N GLN A 112 -16.97 12.28 34.16
CA GLN A 112 -16.09 12.71 33.07
C GLN A 112 -15.30 11.53 32.50
N LEU A 113 -14.74 10.66 33.36
CA LEU A 113 -14.04 9.44 32.95
C LEU A 113 -14.97 8.46 32.21
N GLU A 114 -16.23 8.33 32.63
CA GLU A 114 -17.24 7.55 31.88
C GLU A 114 -17.45 8.10 30.46
N GLY A 115 -17.56 9.42 30.32
CA GLY A 115 -17.68 10.07 29.01
C GLY A 115 -16.46 9.81 28.11
N LEU A 116 -15.25 9.94 28.67
CA LEU A 116 -14.01 9.67 27.94
C LEU A 116 -13.87 8.19 27.58
N LYS A 117 -14.27 7.28 28.47
CA LYS A 117 -14.34 5.83 28.19
C LYS A 117 -15.25 5.56 27.00
N GLN A 118 -16.44 6.16 26.98
CA GLN A 118 -17.38 6.01 25.87
C GLN A 118 -16.80 6.57 24.56
N GLN A 119 -16.06 7.68 24.63
CA GLN A 119 -15.36 8.22 23.46
C GLN A 119 -14.29 7.26 22.93
N LEU A 120 -13.48 6.65 23.80
CA LEU A 120 -12.51 5.61 23.41
C LEU A 120 -13.20 4.40 22.80
N LEU A 121 -14.33 3.96 23.37
CA LEU A 121 -15.13 2.85 22.84
C LEU A 121 -15.63 3.16 21.42
N ASN A 122 -16.13 4.38 21.20
CA ASN A 122 -16.57 4.85 19.89
C ASN A 122 -15.42 4.93 18.88
N LEU A 123 -14.21 5.30 19.31
CA LEU A 123 -13.01 5.31 18.49
C LEU A 123 -12.55 3.88 18.13
N GLY A 124 -12.54 2.96 19.10
CA GLY A 124 -12.23 1.55 18.90
C GLY A 124 -13.22 0.83 17.96
N ASN A 125 -14.45 1.34 17.88
CA ASN A 125 -15.51 0.85 16.98
C ASN A 125 -15.67 1.72 15.71
N LYS A 126 -14.65 2.49 15.30
CA LYS A 126 -14.71 3.23 14.03
C LYS A 126 -14.68 2.32 12.81
N THR A 127 -15.37 2.76 11.76
CA THR A 127 -15.46 2.11 10.47
C THR A 127 -14.75 2.89 9.37
N ASP A 128 -14.32 2.21 8.32
CA ASP A 128 -13.64 2.75 7.11
C ASP A 128 -14.54 3.52 6.13
N GLY A 129 -15.76 3.87 6.52
CA GLY A 129 -16.77 4.50 5.65
C GLY A 129 -17.58 3.51 4.79
N ASN A 130 -17.12 2.26 4.66
CA ASN A 130 -17.83 1.16 3.99
C ASN A 130 -18.42 0.17 5.01
N ASN A 131 -18.70 0.64 6.22
CA ASN A 131 -19.21 -0.14 7.36
C ASN A 131 -18.30 -1.27 7.83
N ARG A 132 -17.00 -1.26 7.51
CA ARG A 132 -16.05 -2.24 8.03
C ARG A 132 -15.29 -1.70 9.22
N TYR A 133 -15.28 -2.44 10.32
CA TYR A 133 -14.58 -2.02 11.54
C TYR A 133 -13.06 -2.13 11.39
N ILE A 134 -12.36 -1.01 11.60
CA ILE A 134 -10.93 -0.87 11.32
C ILE A 134 -10.08 -1.70 12.31
N PHE A 135 -10.52 -1.82 13.56
CA PHE A 135 -9.80 -2.53 14.62
C PHE A 135 -10.29 -3.99 14.82
N ALA A 136 -11.13 -4.50 13.93
CA ALA A 136 -11.67 -5.85 14.05
C ALA A 136 -10.82 -6.95 13.39
N GLY A 137 -9.64 -6.61 12.86
CA GLY A 137 -8.83 -7.54 12.08
C GLY A 137 -9.61 -8.05 10.87
N TYR A 138 -9.58 -9.35 10.60
CA TYR A 138 -10.37 -9.97 9.51
C TYR A 138 -11.87 -10.11 9.81
N LYS A 139 -12.34 -9.81 11.04
CA LYS A 139 -13.77 -9.87 11.41
C LYS A 139 -14.45 -8.51 11.26
N THR A 140 -14.40 -7.93 10.06
CA THR A 140 -14.78 -6.53 9.83
C THR A 140 -16.27 -6.20 9.98
N ASP A 141 -17.14 -7.21 10.05
CA ASP A 141 -18.60 -7.04 9.97
C ASP A 141 -19.27 -6.88 11.34
N VAL A 142 -18.51 -7.05 12.44
CA VAL A 142 -19.01 -7.00 13.81
C VAL A 142 -18.20 -5.97 14.62
N PRO A 143 -18.84 -5.17 15.50
CA PRO A 143 -18.12 -4.24 16.36
C PRO A 143 -17.06 -4.97 17.19
N PRO A 144 -15.79 -4.53 17.14
CA PRO A 144 -14.71 -5.21 17.85
C PRO A 144 -14.79 -5.07 19.37
N PHE A 145 -15.36 -3.98 19.88
CA PHE A 145 -15.53 -3.75 21.31
C PHE A 145 -17.01 -3.72 21.69
N VAL A 146 -17.39 -4.57 22.63
CA VAL A 146 -18.76 -4.67 23.16
C VAL A 146 -18.76 -4.40 24.66
N ALA A 147 -19.71 -3.60 25.12
CA ALA A 147 -19.94 -3.38 26.55
C ALA A 147 -21.05 -4.32 27.05
N ASP A 148 -20.84 -4.97 28.19
CA ASP A 148 -21.88 -5.75 28.84
C ASP A 148 -22.84 -4.87 29.68
N SER A 149 -23.84 -5.49 30.33
CA SER A 149 -24.81 -4.78 31.17
C SER A 149 -24.20 -4.12 32.41
N SER A 150 -22.98 -4.52 32.80
CA SER A 150 -22.21 -3.89 33.88
C SER A 150 -21.33 -2.73 33.40
N GLY A 151 -21.30 -2.49 32.08
CA GLY A 151 -20.46 -1.48 31.44
C GLY A 151 -19.02 -1.95 31.17
N LYS A 152 -18.67 -3.20 31.48
CA LYS A 152 -17.34 -3.76 31.20
C LYS A 152 -17.21 -3.99 29.69
N VAL A 153 -16.11 -3.49 29.13
CA VAL A 153 -15.80 -3.63 27.70
C VAL A 153 -15.04 -4.93 27.46
N SER A 154 -15.41 -5.66 26.42
CA SER A 154 -14.74 -6.88 25.96
C SER A 154 -14.43 -6.79 24.47
N TYR A 155 -13.28 -7.32 24.06
CA TYR A 155 -12.90 -7.42 22.66
C TYR A 155 -13.40 -8.73 22.05
N VAL A 156 -14.14 -8.63 20.94
CA VAL A 156 -14.70 -9.77 20.18
C VAL A 156 -14.25 -9.80 18.71
N GLY A 157 -13.31 -8.91 18.34
CA GLY A 157 -12.72 -8.86 17.00
C GLY A 157 -11.76 -10.01 16.68
N GLY A 158 -11.13 -9.94 15.52
CA GLY A 158 -10.08 -10.88 15.09
C GLY A 158 -8.72 -10.53 15.70
N HIS A 159 -7.93 -11.55 16.06
CA HIS A 159 -6.58 -11.35 16.61
C HIS A 159 -5.48 -11.31 15.55
N GLU A 160 -5.80 -11.68 14.31
CA GLU A 160 -4.87 -11.67 13.20
C GLU A 160 -4.75 -10.27 12.60
N GLN A 161 -3.50 -9.82 12.45
CA GLN A 161 -3.15 -8.59 11.77
C GLN A 161 -3.35 -8.72 10.27
N ILE A 162 -3.76 -7.63 9.62
CA ILE A 162 -3.81 -7.59 8.17
C ILE A 162 -2.44 -7.22 7.65
N THR A 163 -1.85 -8.09 6.85
CA THR A 163 -0.56 -7.85 6.20
C THR A 163 -0.71 -7.70 4.69
N GLN A 164 0.08 -6.81 4.10
CA GLN A 164 0.13 -6.61 2.65
C GLN A 164 1.57 -6.75 2.16
N LYS A 165 1.74 -7.47 1.05
CA LYS A 165 3.01 -7.51 0.33
C LYS A 165 3.17 -6.22 -0.48
N VAL A 166 4.19 -5.44 -0.17
CA VAL A 166 4.44 -4.08 -0.71
C VAL A 166 5.68 -4.00 -1.60
N ASP A 167 6.47 -5.07 -1.60
CA ASP A 167 7.61 -5.32 -2.48
C ASP A 167 7.89 -6.84 -2.52
N ASP A 168 8.82 -7.26 -3.37
CA ASP A 168 9.15 -8.66 -3.64
C ASP A 168 9.56 -9.45 -2.40
N ASN A 169 10.32 -8.83 -1.52
CA ASN A 169 10.84 -9.45 -0.30
C ASN A 169 10.29 -8.79 0.96
N ARG A 170 9.16 -8.06 0.84
CA ARG A 170 8.67 -7.23 1.92
C ARG A 170 7.16 -7.28 2.08
N SER A 171 6.73 -7.72 3.25
CA SER A 171 5.35 -7.62 3.74
C SER A 171 5.31 -6.66 4.91
N MET A 172 4.25 -5.85 4.97
CA MET A 172 4.01 -4.90 6.05
C MET A 172 2.67 -5.21 6.71
N ILE A 173 2.59 -5.01 8.02
CA ILE A 173 1.33 -4.96 8.73
C ILE A 173 0.69 -3.62 8.38
N ILE A 174 -0.52 -3.65 7.84
CA ILE A 174 -1.24 -2.45 7.38
C ILE A 174 -2.46 -2.12 8.24
N ALA A 175 -2.89 -3.05 9.09
CA ALA A 175 -3.94 -2.81 10.08
C ALA A 175 -3.63 -3.55 11.38
N HIS A 176 -3.51 -2.79 12.47
CA HIS A 176 -3.42 -3.31 13.83
C HIS A 176 -4.81 -3.65 14.39
N THR A 177 -4.91 -4.72 15.17
CA THR A 177 -6.17 -5.13 15.79
C THR A 177 -6.45 -4.32 17.06
N GLY A 178 -7.72 -4.21 17.44
CA GLY A 178 -8.11 -3.49 18.66
C GLY A 178 -7.48 -4.09 19.92
N HIS A 179 -7.27 -5.40 19.94
CA HIS A 179 -6.50 -6.03 21.01
C HIS A 179 -5.07 -5.47 21.12
N GLN A 180 -4.38 -5.31 20.00
CA GLN A 180 -3.01 -4.78 19.97
C GLN A 180 -2.93 -3.32 20.36
N VAL A 181 -3.96 -2.56 20.02
CA VAL A 181 -4.00 -1.13 20.27
C VAL A 181 -4.45 -0.82 21.71
N PHE A 182 -5.56 -1.41 22.16
CA PHE A 182 -6.25 -0.99 23.39
C PHE A 182 -6.02 -1.90 24.59
N LEU A 183 -5.54 -3.14 24.38
CA LEU A 183 -5.45 -4.17 25.43
C LEU A 183 -4.04 -4.70 25.67
N SER A 184 -3.08 -4.36 24.81
CA SER A 184 -1.74 -4.95 24.85
C SER A 184 -0.75 -4.10 25.63
N GLN A 185 0.21 -4.79 26.25
CA GLN A 185 1.29 -4.15 27.00
C GLN A 185 2.33 -3.53 26.05
N PRO A 186 2.85 -2.33 26.37
CA PRO A 186 4.02 -1.81 25.67
C PRO A 186 5.26 -2.66 25.99
N ASP A 187 6.34 -2.54 25.20
CA ASP A 187 7.59 -3.30 25.36
C ASP A 187 8.22 -3.16 26.75
N SER A 188 7.98 -2.05 27.43
CA SER A 188 8.46 -1.76 28.79
C SER A 188 7.30 -1.27 29.66
N PRO A 189 6.42 -2.17 30.13
CA PRO A 189 5.29 -1.78 30.94
C PRO A 189 5.73 -1.40 32.36
N ILE A 190 5.02 -0.45 32.95
CA ILE A 190 5.11 -0.16 34.38
C ILE A 190 4.55 -1.40 35.10
N LYS A 191 5.41 -2.06 35.87
CA LYS A 191 5.12 -3.31 36.57
C LYS A 191 4.28 -3.06 37.81
N GLU A 192 3.48 -4.06 38.18
CA GLU A 192 2.81 -4.09 39.47
C GLU A 192 3.84 -4.18 40.61
N PRO A 193 3.58 -3.60 41.80
CA PRO A 193 4.53 -3.56 42.91
C PRO A 193 4.98 -4.94 43.42
N ASP A 194 4.15 -5.95 43.22
CA ASP A 194 4.44 -7.34 43.62
C ASP A 194 5.43 -8.05 42.68
N GLY A 195 5.71 -7.47 41.51
CA GLY A 195 6.55 -8.03 40.46
C GLY A 195 6.07 -9.36 39.86
N LYS A 196 4.86 -9.82 40.23
CA LYS A 196 4.30 -11.13 39.87
C LYS A 196 3.00 -11.00 39.08
N THR A 197 2.18 -10.00 39.38
CA THR A 197 0.95 -9.74 38.66
C THR A 197 1.26 -9.12 37.31
N THR A 198 0.57 -9.59 36.27
CA THR A 198 0.66 -8.98 34.94
C THR A 198 0.17 -7.54 35.02
N SER A 199 0.98 -6.60 34.53
CA SER A 199 0.60 -5.20 34.44
C SER A 199 -0.76 -5.05 33.74
N GLU A 200 -1.61 -4.19 34.30
CA GLU A 200 -2.83 -3.82 33.60
C GLU A 200 -2.46 -3.04 32.32
N SER A 201 -3.11 -3.40 31.21
CA SER A 201 -2.90 -2.80 29.89
C SER A 201 -4.18 -2.65 29.08
N ASP A 202 -5.31 -3.08 29.63
CA ASP A 202 -6.62 -2.75 29.09
C ASP A 202 -7.00 -1.34 29.56
N ILE A 203 -7.06 -0.40 28.62
CA ILE A 203 -7.46 0.97 28.92
C ILE A 203 -8.87 1.05 29.52
N PHE A 204 -9.80 0.20 29.07
CA PHE A 204 -11.17 0.21 29.55
C PHE A 204 -11.24 -0.32 30.97
N ALA A 205 -10.52 -1.41 31.26
CA ALA A 205 -10.42 -1.94 32.62
C ALA A 205 -9.72 -0.94 33.56
N SER A 206 -8.69 -0.24 33.07
CA SER A 206 -7.98 0.79 33.85
C SER A 206 -8.89 1.95 34.22
N ILE A 207 -9.70 2.43 33.26
CA ILE A 207 -10.69 3.50 33.53
C ILE A 207 -11.80 2.99 34.47
N ASP A 208 -12.23 1.73 34.34
CA ASP A 208 -13.22 1.14 35.25
C ASP A 208 -12.69 1.04 36.69
N MET A 209 -11.42 0.70 36.88
CA MET A 209 -10.77 0.72 38.19
C MET A 209 -10.73 2.14 38.77
N ALA A 210 -10.39 3.15 37.95
CA ALA A 210 -10.43 4.56 38.36
C ALA A 210 -11.83 5.01 38.78
N ILE A 211 -12.86 4.72 37.97
CA ILE A 211 -14.25 5.06 38.27
C ILE A 211 -14.72 4.35 39.54
N LYS A 212 -14.40 3.05 39.70
CA LYS A 212 -14.74 2.29 40.90
C LYS A 212 -14.13 2.92 42.15
N ALA A 213 -12.84 3.27 42.08
CA ALA A 213 -12.14 3.91 43.19
C ALA A 213 -12.78 5.27 43.55
N LEU A 214 -13.12 6.10 42.56
CA LEU A 214 -13.74 7.41 42.80
C LEU A 214 -15.16 7.32 43.37
N LYS A 215 -15.91 6.26 43.05
CA LYS A 215 -17.27 6.04 43.56
C LYS A 215 -17.32 5.39 44.95
N MET A 216 -16.21 4.88 45.49
CA MET A 216 -16.16 4.38 46.86
C MET A 216 -16.33 5.53 47.86
N PRO A 217 -17.22 5.41 48.86
CA PRO A 217 -17.55 6.51 49.77
C PRO A 217 -16.37 6.81 50.72
N TYR A 218 -15.65 7.91 50.53
CA TYR A 218 -14.41 8.19 51.28
C TYR A 218 -14.64 8.56 52.75
N SER A 219 -15.74 9.26 53.04
CA SER A 219 -16.06 9.80 54.37
C SER A 219 -16.61 8.76 55.35
N THR A 220 -17.26 7.72 54.84
CA THR A 220 -17.90 6.65 55.62
C THR A 220 -17.24 5.28 55.45
N ALA A 221 -16.24 5.16 54.56
CA ALA A 221 -15.47 3.94 54.37
C ALA A 221 -14.63 3.57 55.60
N SER A 222 -14.59 2.26 55.87
CA SER A 222 -13.62 1.62 56.74
C SER A 222 -12.18 1.79 56.22
N GLU A 223 -11.20 1.56 57.09
CA GLU A 223 -9.78 1.66 56.73
C GLU A 223 -9.39 0.67 55.62
N ASP A 224 -10.01 -0.51 55.62
CA ASP A 224 -9.80 -1.52 54.57
C ASP A 224 -10.37 -1.08 53.21
N GLU A 225 -11.55 -0.43 53.20
CA GLU A 225 -12.15 0.11 51.97
C GLU A 225 -11.35 1.29 51.39
N LYS A 226 -10.77 2.13 52.26
CA LYS A 226 -9.86 3.21 51.83
C LYS A 226 -8.59 2.64 51.22
N LYS A 227 -8.05 1.56 51.80
CA LYS A 227 -6.88 0.87 51.26
C LYS A 227 -7.19 0.21 49.91
N GLU A 228 -8.34 -0.46 49.76
CA GLU A 228 -8.78 -1.00 48.47
C GLU A 228 -8.91 0.10 47.41
N ALA A 229 -9.49 1.26 47.79
CA ALA A 229 -9.59 2.40 46.89
C ALA A 229 -8.21 2.81 46.39
N VAL A 230 -7.25 3.07 47.29
CA VAL A 230 -5.87 3.47 46.93
C VAL A 230 -5.19 2.43 46.03
N GLU A 231 -5.34 1.13 46.32
CA GLU A 231 -4.78 0.07 45.47
C GLU A 231 -5.38 0.07 44.05
N LEU A 232 -6.69 0.30 43.92
CA LEU A 232 -7.36 0.48 42.62
C LEU A 232 -6.88 1.75 41.91
N MET A 233 -6.71 2.85 42.64
CA MET A 233 -6.19 4.11 42.09
C MET A 233 -4.80 3.92 41.50
N ASP A 234 -3.91 3.29 42.26
CA ASP A 234 -2.54 3.02 41.86
C ASP A 234 -2.46 2.09 40.64
N LYS A 235 -3.30 1.05 40.62
CA LYS A 235 -3.38 0.12 39.48
C LYS A 235 -3.95 0.79 38.24
N ALA A 236 -5.01 1.60 38.39
CA ALA A 236 -5.58 2.39 37.30
C ALA A 236 -4.54 3.36 36.72
N ASN A 237 -3.77 4.05 37.57
CA ASN A 237 -2.72 4.97 37.13
C ASN A 237 -1.64 4.25 36.30
N ARG A 238 -1.18 3.07 36.74
CA ARG A 238 -0.23 2.26 35.97
C ARG A 238 -0.82 1.80 34.64
N GLY A 239 -2.06 1.29 34.66
CA GLY A 239 -2.75 0.78 33.48
C GLY A 239 -3.03 1.84 32.42
N ILE A 240 -3.48 3.03 32.83
CA ILE A 240 -3.69 4.20 31.94
C ILE A 240 -2.37 4.59 31.28
N ARG A 241 -1.28 4.70 32.05
CA ARG A 241 0.04 5.06 31.50
C ARG A 241 0.61 3.99 30.57
N ASN A 242 0.43 2.71 30.89
CA ASN A 242 0.82 1.62 30.00
C ASN A 242 0.06 1.68 28.68
N SER A 243 -1.25 1.92 28.73
CA SER A 243 -2.10 2.06 27.55
C SER A 243 -1.70 3.28 26.70
N GLN A 244 -1.44 4.44 27.33
CA GLN A 244 -0.93 5.63 26.64
C GLN A 244 0.38 5.36 25.91
N ASN A 245 1.34 4.72 26.59
CA ASN A 245 2.62 4.36 25.98
C ASN A 245 2.41 3.41 24.79
N ASN A 246 1.47 2.46 24.89
CA ASN A 246 1.13 1.57 23.79
C ASN A 246 0.52 2.32 22.62
N PHE A 247 -0.44 3.24 22.86
CA PHE A 247 -1.02 4.06 21.80
C PHE A 247 0.02 4.91 21.07
N SER A 248 0.90 5.60 21.81
CA SER A 248 1.99 6.38 21.22
C SER A 248 3.01 5.51 20.47
N SER A 249 3.26 4.28 20.95
CA SER A 249 4.12 3.32 20.25
C SER A 249 3.49 2.90 18.92
N VAL A 250 2.21 2.53 18.91
CA VAL A 250 1.47 2.19 17.69
C VAL A 250 1.44 3.37 16.73
N GLU A 251 1.19 4.59 17.22
CA GLU A 251 1.21 5.82 16.42
C GLU A 251 2.58 6.03 15.75
N ALA A 252 3.67 5.87 16.50
CA ALA A 252 5.02 5.99 15.98
C ALA A 252 5.34 4.91 14.93
N VAL A 253 4.95 3.66 15.18
CA VAL A 253 5.15 2.55 14.23
C VAL A 253 4.39 2.80 12.93
N LEU A 254 3.12 3.23 13.00
CA LEU A 254 2.34 3.59 11.82
C LEU A 254 2.98 4.74 11.03
N GLY A 255 3.47 5.77 11.72
CA GLY A 255 4.18 6.89 11.09
C GLY A 255 5.45 6.46 10.36
N LEU A 256 6.27 5.60 10.97
CA LEU A 256 7.47 5.03 10.34
C LEU A 256 7.13 4.17 9.13
N GLN A 257 6.07 3.37 9.23
CA GLN A 257 5.61 2.53 8.13
C GLN A 257 5.11 3.37 6.94
N LEU A 258 4.37 4.45 7.18
CA LEU A 258 3.95 5.39 6.13
C LEU A 258 5.16 6.04 5.44
N GLN A 259 6.14 6.53 6.20
CA GLN A 259 7.37 7.10 5.65
C GLN A 259 8.13 6.07 4.79
N GLU A 260 8.12 4.81 5.21
CA GLU A 260 8.76 3.74 4.45
C GLU A 260 8.01 3.43 3.15
N LEU A 261 6.67 3.47 3.15
CA LEU A 261 5.86 3.33 1.95
C LEU A 261 6.11 4.50 0.96
N ASP A 262 6.33 5.73 1.44
CA ASP A 262 6.74 6.87 0.61
C ASP A 262 8.10 6.64 -0.06
N LYS A 263 9.07 6.09 0.68
CA LYS A 263 10.36 5.71 0.12
C LYS A 263 10.22 4.62 -0.94
N LEU A 264 9.42 3.58 -0.69
CA LEU A 264 9.16 2.51 -1.65
C LEU A 264 8.47 3.03 -2.92
N ASP A 265 7.55 3.98 -2.81
CA ASP A 265 6.91 4.60 -3.97
C ASP A 265 7.89 5.42 -4.80
N SER A 266 8.80 6.15 -4.15
CA SER A 266 9.86 6.88 -4.85
C SER A 266 10.76 5.94 -5.66
N LEU A 267 11.19 4.83 -5.03
CA LEU A 267 12.00 3.78 -5.70
C LEU A 267 11.22 3.09 -6.83
N SER A 268 9.93 2.86 -6.63
CA SER A 268 9.05 2.27 -7.64
C SER A 268 8.86 3.17 -8.86
N SER A 269 8.75 4.49 -8.64
CA SER A 269 8.69 5.49 -9.71
C SER A 269 10.00 5.54 -10.51
N GLU A 270 11.14 5.53 -9.81
CA GLU A 270 12.46 5.48 -10.45
C GLU A 270 12.64 4.19 -11.27
N ARG A 271 12.25 3.03 -10.72
CA ARG A 271 12.27 1.75 -11.43
C ARG A 271 11.36 1.76 -12.66
N SER A 272 10.17 2.35 -12.55
CA SER A 272 9.26 2.50 -13.70
C SER A 272 9.86 3.36 -14.80
N MET A 273 10.51 4.47 -14.43
CA MET A 273 11.22 5.31 -15.40
C MET A 273 12.37 4.55 -16.07
N SER A 274 13.19 3.84 -15.29
CA SER A 274 14.28 3.01 -15.83
C SER A 274 13.76 1.92 -16.77
N ASN A 275 12.68 1.24 -16.41
CA ASN A 275 12.02 0.25 -17.27
C ASN A 275 11.50 0.89 -18.57
N LYS A 276 10.92 2.10 -18.51
CA LYS A 276 10.45 2.82 -19.70
C LYS A 276 11.60 3.19 -20.64
N VAL A 277 12.70 3.71 -20.11
CA VAL A 277 13.91 4.03 -20.90
C VAL A 277 14.44 2.76 -21.57
N ARG A 278 14.62 1.68 -20.80
CA ARG A 278 15.12 0.40 -21.34
C ARG A 278 14.17 -0.21 -22.35
N MET A 279 12.85 -0.10 -22.14
CA MET A 279 11.87 -0.53 -23.13
C MET A 279 12.06 0.26 -24.43
N GLY A 280 12.17 1.58 -24.35
CA GLY A 280 12.38 2.43 -25.51
C GLY A 280 13.65 2.09 -26.29
N GLU A 281 14.77 1.87 -25.59
CA GLU A 281 16.03 1.42 -26.22
C GLU A 281 15.89 0.08 -26.97
N LEU A 282 15.00 -0.80 -26.51
CA LEU A 282 14.79 -2.11 -27.11
C LEU A 282 13.83 -2.07 -28.30
N VAL A 283 12.71 -1.35 -28.18
CA VAL A 283 11.59 -1.47 -29.12
C VAL A 283 11.23 -0.19 -29.86
N ASP A 284 11.61 0.99 -29.37
CA ASP A 284 11.21 2.24 -30.03
C ASP A 284 12.02 2.48 -31.30
N VAL A 285 11.40 3.16 -32.26
CA VAL A 285 12.04 3.52 -33.51
C VAL A 285 12.88 4.79 -33.37
N ASP A 286 14.08 4.79 -33.94
CA ASP A 286 14.77 6.05 -34.25
C ASP A 286 14.08 6.67 -35.47
N TRP A 287 13.24 7.66 -35.20
CA TRP A 287 12.48 8.37 -36.22
C TRP A 287 13.36 8.95 -37.34
N THR A 288 14.58 9.40 -37.03
CA THR A 288 15.46 10.00 -38.03
C THR A 288 15.96 8.94 -39.02
N SER A 289 16.44 7.82 -38.49
CA SER A 289 16.88 6.68 -39.30
C SER A 289 15.72 6.04 -40.06
N ALA A 290 14.56 5.83 -39.41
CA ALA A 290 13.42 5.18 -40.03
C ALA A 290 12.77 6.00 -41.15
N ILE A 291 12.69 7.33 -41.02
CA ILE A 291 12.22 8.20 -42.11
C ILE A 291 13.19 8.12 -43.29
N SER A 292 14.50 8.18 -43.02
CA SER A 292 15.53 8.07 -44.05
C SER A 292 15.46 6.73 -44.80
N ASP A 293 15.36 5.63 -44.05
CA ASP A 293 15.22 4.28 -44.60
C ASP A 293 13.95 4.15 -45.43
N TYR A 294 12.81 4.67 -44.94
CA TYR A 294 11.55 4.63 -45.68
C TYR A 294 11.66 5.29 -47.05
N TYR A 295 12.25 6.49 -47.13
CA TYR A 295 12.45 7.17 -48.42
C TYR A 295 13.47 6.44 -49.31
N GLN A 296 14.54 5.88 -48.74
CA GLN A 296 15.49 5.07 -49.51
C GLN A 296 14.84 3.81 -50.08
N GLN A 297 14.04 3.08 -49.28
CA GLN A 297 13.33 1.88 -49.74
C GLN A 297 12.25 2.23 -50.77
N GLN A 298 11.57 3.37 -50.61
CA GLN A 298 10.60 3.88 -51.59
C GLN A 298 11.28 4.15 -52.95
N ALA A 299 12.42 4.84 -52.93
CA ALA A 299 13.20 5.13 -54.13
C ALA A 299 13.75 3.84 -54.78
N ALA A 300 14.25 2.90 -53.98
CA ALA A 300 14.73 1.60 -54.46
C ALA A 300 13.62 0.76 -55.11
N LEU A 301 12.41 0.78 -54.54
CA LEU A 301 11.23 0.13 -55.11
C LEU A 301 10.84 0.75 -56.47
N GLN A 302 10.80 2.09 -56.56
CA GLN A 302 10.53 2.79 -57.82
C GLN A 302 11.60 2.49 -58.89
N ALA A 303 12.88 2.47 -58.50
CA ALA A 303 13.98 2.11 -59.40
C ALA A 303 13.88 0.65 -59.87
N SER A 304 13.47 -0.27 -59.00
CA SER A 304 13.26 -1.68 -59.35
C SER A 304 12.13 -1.86 -60.36
N PHE A 305 11.01 -1.14 -60.19
CA PHE A 305 9.95 -1.10 -61.20
C PHE A 305 10.44 -0.54 -62.53
N LYS A 306 11.21 0.55 -62.51
CA LYS A 306 11.75 1.17 -63.73
C LYS A 306 12.70 0.22 -64.47
N ALA A 307 13.67 -0.37 -63.77
CA ALA A 307 14.60 -1.33 -64.35
C ALA A 307 13.90 -2.56 -64.95
N PHE A 308 12.84 -3.05 -64.30
CA PHE A 308 12.01 -4.13 -64.82
C PHE A 308 11.26 -3.73 -66.09
N THR A 309 10.70 -2.51 -66.14
CA THR A 309 10.04 -2.00 -67.37
C THR A 309 11.02 -1.82 -68.53
N ASP A 310 12.22 -1.33 -68.28
CA ASP A 310 13.23 -1.09 -69.32
C ASP A 310 13.75 -2.41 -69.92
N LEU A 311 13.98 -3.44 -69.10
CA LEU A 311 14.36 -4.78 -69.55
C LEU A 311 13.27 -5.48 -70.37
N LYS A 312 12.00 -5.31 -69.99
CA LYS A 312 10.85 -5.79 -70.79
C LYS A 312 10.84 -5.14 -72.17
N GLY A 313 11.26 -3.87 -72.27
CA GLY A 313 11.41 -3.15 -73.55
C GLY A 313 12.54 -3.69 -74.43
N MET A 314 13.70 -4.02 -73.87
CA MET A 314 14.86 -4.53 -74.63
C MET A 314 14.65 -5.96 -75.17
N SER A 315 14.05 -6.85 -74.36
CA SER A 315 13.83 -8.26 -74.74
C SER A 315 12.89 -8.46 -75.93
N LEU A 316 12.02 -7.48 -76.24
CA LEU A 316 11.04 -7.56 -77.33
C LEU A 316 11.55 -6.98 -78.66
N PHE A 317 12.56 -6.10 -78.63
CA PHE A 317 13.05 -5.39 -79.81
C PHE A 317 14.37 -5.92 -80.39
N GLU A 318 15.17 -6.69 -79.63
CA GLU A 318 16.41 -7.29 -80.16
C GLU A 318 16.26 -8.72 -80.69
N MET A 319 15.10 -9.37 -80.47
CA MET A 319 14.86 -10.73 -80.98
C MET A 319 14.31 -10.78 -82.41
N TYR A 320 14.01 -9.62 -83.02
CA TYR A 320 13.43 -9.50 -84.37
C TYR A 320 14.23 -8.58 -85.31
N ARG A 321 15.54 -8.40 -85.08
CA ARG A 321 16.43 -7.69 -86.00
C ARG A 321 17.59 -8.55 -86.46
#